data_AF-A0A1X7TC29-F1
#
_entry.id   AF-A0A1X7TC29-F1
#
_cell.length_a   1.000
_cell.length_b   1.000
_cell.length_c   1.000
_cell.angle_alpha   90.00
_cell.angle_beta   90.00
_cell.angle_gamma   90.00
#
_symmetry.space_group_name_H-M   'P 1'
#
loop_
_entity.id
_entity.type
_entity.pdbx_description
1 polymer ?
#
loop_
_entity_poly.entity_id
_entity_poly.type
_entity_poly.pdbx_seq_one_letter_code
_entity_poly.pdbx_strand_id
1 'polypeptide(L)'
;QHNHNAPCAVCYTSTKSVKLMIPARTSCPSSWTIEYKGYLMTERHNHAYNKVYECVDEYPESVDGSGADIDAAFLYFTVLTCNGLPCPPYVNNRAITCV
;
A
#
# COMPACT_ATOMS: atom_id res chain seq x y z
N GLN A 1 -6.24 -0.15 -13.16
CA GLN A 1 -5.86 0.51 -14.43
C GLN A 1 -4.48 1.13 -14.25
N HIS A 2 -3.66 1.28 -15.29
CA HIS A 2 -2.33 1.91 -15.19
C HIS A 2 -2.39 3.37 -15.64
N ASN A 3 -1.58 4.24 -15.02
CA ASN A 3 -1.49 5.67 -15.36
C ASN A 3 -2.81 6.45 -15.10
N HIS A 4 -3.48 6.12 -14.00
CA HIS A 4 -4.64 6.87 -13.49
C HIS A 4 -4.33 7.45 -12.12
N ASN A 5 -5.02 8.53 -11.79
CA ASN A 5 -5.00 9.10 -10.45
C ASN A 5 -5.73 8.14 -9.50
N ALA A 6 -5.16 7.97 -8.31
CA ALA A 6 -5.84 7.30 -7.21
C ALA A 6 -6.87 8.27 -6.59
N PRO A 7 -8.14 7.87 -6.42
CA PRO A 7 -9.08 8.67 -5.65
C PRO A 7 -8.67 8.68 -4.16
N CYS A 8 -9.11 9.69 -3.43
CA CYS A 8 -8.90 9.78 -1.99
C CYS A 8 -10.21 10.06 -1.27
N ALA A 9 -10.31 9.54 -0.04
CA ALA A 9 -11.45 9.76 0.84
C ALA A 9 -10.96 10.27 2.20
N VAL A 10 -11.75 11.14 2.82
CA VAL A 10 -11.50 11.64 4.17
C VAL A 10 -12.61 11.13 5.07
N CYS A 11 -12.26 10.30 6.05
CA CYS A 11 -13.19 9.71 6.99
C CYS A 11 -13.07 10.39 8.37
N TYR A 12 -14.20 10.54 9.05
CA TYR A 12 -14.25 10.99 10.44
C TYR A 12 -14.86 9.89 11.33
N THR A 13 -14.26 9.68 12.49
CA THR A 13 -14.79 8.78 13.53
C THR A 13 -14.58 9.41 14.90
N SER A 14 -15.62 9.37 15.72
CA SER A 14 -15.59 9.91 17.09
C SER A 14 -15.13 8.88 18.13
N THR A 15 -15.02 7.60 17.76
CA THR A 15 -14.73 6.49 18.67
C THR A 15 -13.28 6.00 18.59
N LYS A 16 -12.49 6.50 17.62
CA LYS A 16 -11.07 6.16 17.45
C LYS A 16 -10.22 7.41 17.63
N SER A 17 -9.15 7.30 18.41
CA SER A 17 -8.20 8.38 18.65
C SER A 17 -6.94 8.31 17.80
N VAL A 18 -6.64 7.14 17.22
CA VAL A 18 -5.41 6.88 16.45
C VAL A 18 -5.72 5.93 15.29
N LYS A 19 -5.03 6.15 14.15
CA LYS A 19 -4.90 5.17 13.07
C LYS A 19 -3.43 4.76 12.95
N LEU A 20 -3.18 3.49 12.63
CA LEU A 20 -1.83 2.96 12.43
C LEU A 20 -1.84 2.04 11.21
N MET A 21 -0.85 2.19 10.34
CA MET A 21 -0.54 1.21 9.30
C MET A 21 0.46 0.19 9.84
N ILE A 22 0.14 -1.10 9.68
CA ILE A 22 1.00 -2.22 10.08
C ILE A 22 1.39 -3.03 8.83
N PRO A 23 2.64 -2.93 8.36
CA PRO A 23 3.09 -3.67 7.19
C PRO A 23 3.29 -5.16 7.50
N ALA A 24 3.27 -5.99 6.45
CA ALA A 24 3.47 -7.44 6.50
C ALA A 24 2.49 -8.18 7.43
N ARG A 25 1.26 -7.67 7.53
CA ARG A 25 0.14 -8.27 8.26
C ARG A 25 -1.11 -8.31 7.39
N THR A 26 -2.02 -9.21 7.73
CA THR A 26 -3.35 -9.32 7.12
C THR A 26 -4.48 -9.15 8.15
N SER A 27 -4.11 -8.93 9.41
CA SER A 27 -5.03 -8.68 10.53
C SER A 27 -4.37 -7.75 11.55
N CYS A 28 -5.17 -6.91 12.21
CA CYS A 28 -4.67 -6.11 13.32
C CYS A 28 -4.41 -6.98 14.57
N PRO A 29 -3.57 -6.50 15.52
CA PRO A 29 -3.45 -7.12 16.83
C PRO A 29 -4.79 -7.17 17.58
N SER A 30 -4.88 -8.04 18.60
CA SER A 30 -6.02 -8.03 19.52
C SER A 30 -6.29 -6.63 20.06
N SER A 31 -7.57 -6.28 20.24
CA SER A 31 -8.11 -4.96 20.63
C SER A 31 -8.10 -3.86 19.56
N TRP A 32 -7.47 -4.08 18.40
CA TRP A 32 -7.54 -3.17 17.27
C TRP A 32 -8.66 -3.55 16.30
N THR A 33 -9.21 -2.54 15.62
CA THR A 33 -10.19 -2.73 14.54
C THR A 33 -9.47 -2.51 13.22
N ILE A 34 -9.67 -3.43 12.27
CA ILE A 34 -9.20 -3.24 10.89
C ILE A 34 -10.12 -2.22 10.23
N GLU A 35 -9.58 -1.06 9.84
CA GLU A 35 -10.31 -0.05 9.08
C GLU A 35 -10.30 -0.40 7.58
N TYR A 36 -9.17 -0.88 7.07
CA TYR A 36 -9.02 -1.46 5.73
C TYR A 36 -7.79 -2.36 5.69
N LYS A 37 -7.62 -3.09 4.59
CA LYS A 37 -6.45 -3.93 4.34
C LYS A 37 -6.05 -3.79 2.88
N GLY A 38 -4.80 -4.09 2.59
CA GLY A 38 -4.34 -4.05 1.21
C GLY A 38 -2.88 -4.37 1.07
N TYR A 39 -2.21 -3.62 0.19
CA TYR A 39 -0.82 -3.84 -0.16
C TYR A 39 0.02 -2.61 0.09
N LEU A 40 1.23 -2.84 0.60
CA LEU A 40 2.20 -1.79 0.82
C LEU A 40 2.78 -1.40 -0.54
N MET A 41 2.54 -0.16 -0.95
CA MET A 41 2.99 0.37 -2.22
C MET A 41 3.85 1.61 -2.00
N THR A 42 4.78 1.85 -2.92
CA THR A 42 5.62 3.04 -2.89
C THR A 42 6.11 3.37 -4.30
N GLU A 43 6.79 4.50 -4.41
CA GLU A 43 7.42 4.92 -5.65
C GLU A 43 8.62 4.03 -6.00
N ARG A 44 8.93 3.90 -7.28
CA ARG A 44 10.01 3.07 -7.78
C ARG A 44 11.35 3.53 -7.19
N HIS A 45 12.13 2.56 -6.72
CA HIS A 45 13.41 2.81 -6.01
C HIS A 45 14.41 3.67 -6.80
N ASN A 46 14.39 3.61 -8.13
CA ASN A 46 15.30 4.34 -9.02
C ASN A 46 14.78 5.70 -9.51
N HIS A 47 13.55 6.09 -9.15
CA HIS A 47 13.03 7.43 -9.45
C HIS A 47 13.51 8.45 -8.42
N ALA A 48 13.60 9.72 -8.81
CA ALA A 48 14.13 10.81 -7.96
C ALA A 48 13.11 11.37 -6.94
N TYR A 49 11.91 10.79 -6.89
CA TYR A 49 10.81 11.23 -6.02
C TYR A 49 10.92 10.67 -4.59
N ASN A 50 10.17 11.29 -3.68
CA ASN A 50 9.98 10.77 -2.33
C ASN A 50 9.31 9.39 -2.37
N LYS A 51 9.87 8.43 -1.65
CA LYS A 51 9.36 7.04 -1.57
C LYS A 51 8.68 6.84 -0.23
N VAL A 52 7.45 7.34 -0.14
CA VAL A 52 6.58 7.07 1.02
C VAL A 52 5.94 5.71 0.81
N TYR A 53 5.98 4.86 1.83
CA TYR A 53 5.30 3.58 1.81
C TYR A 53 3.89 3.80 2.33
N GLU A 54 2.90 3.54 1.47
CA GLU A 54 1.50 3.63 1.87
C GLU A 54 0.77 2.32 1.64
N CYS A 55 -0.15 2.04 2.56
CA CYS A 55 -1.07 0.94 2.41
C CYS A 55 -2.18 1.36 1.45
N VAL A 56 -2.21 0.74 0.29
CA VAL A 56 -3.25 0.95 -0.72
C VAL A 56 -4.25 -0.18 -0.60
N ASP A 57 -5.55 0.16 -0.59
CA ASP A 57 -6.64 -0.80 -0.44
C ASP A 57 -6.51 -2.01 -1.39
N GLU A 58 -6.98 -3.17 -0.95
CA GLU A 58 -6.92 -4.41 -1.72
C GLU A 58 -7.71 -4.35 -3.04
N TYR A 59 -8.71 -3.46 -3.13
CA TYR A 59 -9.48 -3.16 -4.32
C TYR A 59 -9.24 -1.69 -4.75
N PRO A 60 -8.05 -1.38 -5.30
CA PRO A 60 -7.72 0.00 -5.66
C PRO A 60 -8.62 0.50 -6.79
N GLU A 61 -9.22 1.67 -6.55
CA GLU A 61 -10.01 2.39 -7.54
C GLU A 61 -9.16 3.37 -8.35
N SER A 62 -9.71 3.84 -9.47
CA SER A 62 -9.07 4.83 -10.34
C SER A 62 -10.08 5.91 -10.70
N VAL A 63 -9.62 7.15 -10.85
CA VAL A 63 -10.48 8.24 -11.34
C VAL A 63 -10.73 8.08 -12.84
N ASP A 64 -12.01 8.04 -13.23
CA ASP A 64 -12.41 7.97 -14.64
C ASP A 64 -11.95 9.20 -15.43
N GLY A 65 -11.48 8.98 -16.65
CA GLY A 65 -10.97 10.04 -17.53
C GLY A 65 -9.61 10.62 -17.13
N SER A 66 -9.00 10.15 -16.02
CA SER A 66 -7.66 10.59 -15.60
C SER A 66 -6.51 9.79 -16.21
N GLY A 67 -6.79 8.95 -17.22
CA GLY A 67 -5.80 8.06 -17.84
C GLY A 67 -4.80 8.86 -18.68
N ALA A 68 -3.77 9.39 -18.02
CA ALA A 68 -2.75 10.20 -18.65
C ALA A 68 -1.39 9.83 -18.06
N ASP A 69 -0.46 9.46 -18.93
CA ASP A 69 0.92 9.19 -18.53
C ASP A 69 1.66 10.51 -18.35
N ILE A 70 1.65 11.03 -17.12
CA ILE A 70 2.26 12.32 -16.77
C ILE A 70 3.52 12.18 -15.92
N ASP A 71 4.09 10.96 -15.82
CA ASP A 71 5.33 10.66 -15.08
C ASP A 71 5.37 11.25 -13.66
N ALA A 72 4.22 11.26 -12.98
CA ALA A 72 4.06 11.77 -11.62
C ALA A 72 4.52 10.75 -10.57
N ALA A 73 3.98 10.84 -9.35
CA ALA A 73 4.20 9.84 -8.32
C ALA A 73 3.34 8.59 -8.61
N PHE A 74 3.99 7.45 -8.79
CA PHE A 74 3.37 6.15 -8.99
C PHE A 74 3.31 5.35 -7.67
N LEU A 75 2.41 4.39 -7.65
CA LEU A 75 2.29 3.41 -6.58
C LEU A 75 2.63 2.04 -7.17
N TYR A 76 3.82 1.53 -6.86
CA TYR A 76 4.27 0.19 -7.23
C TYR A 76 4.17 -0.72 -6.01
N PHE A 77 3.83 -2.00 -6.23
CA PHE A 77 3.86 -2.99 -5.17
C PHE A 77 5.26 -3.11 -4.56
N THR A 78 5.34 -3.04 -3.24
CA THR A 78 6.54 -3.46 -2.51
C THR A 78 6.52 -4.98 -2.43
N VAL A 79 7.62 -5.61 -2.82
CA VAL A 79 7.75 -7.07 -2.84
C VAL A 79 8.87 -7.56 -1.92
N LEU A 80 8.66 -8.71 -1.31
CA LEU A 80 9.70 -9.42 -0.56
C LEU A 80 10.76 -9.97 -1.51
N THR A 81 12.02 -9.85 -1.12
CA THR A 81 13.12 -10.54 -1.79
C THR A 81 13.79 -11.50 -0.83
N CYS A 82 14.20 -12.68 -1.31
CA CYS A 82 14.97 -13.64 -0.53
C CYS A 82 16.45 -13.22 -0.37
N ASN A 83 16.77 -11.95 -0.65
CA ASN A 83 18.09 -11.39 -0.43
C ASN A 83 18.11 -10.71 0.94
N GLY A 84 18.67 -11.38 1.94
CA GLY A 84 18.65 -10.94 3.34
C GLY A 84 17.48 -11.50 4.17
N LEU A 85 16.54 -12.20 3.54
CA LEU A 85 15.46 -12.94 4.22
C LEU A 85 15.50 -14.43 3.87
N PRO A 86 15.26 -15.33 4.85
CA PRO A 86 15.24 -16.76 4.59
C PRO A 86 13.98 -17.18 3.81
N CYS A 87 14.15 -18.03 2.82
CA CYS A 87 13.05 -18.60 2.05
C CYS A 87 13.18 -20.13 2.09
N PRO A 88 12.33 -20.88 2.84
CA PRO A 88 11.15 -20.46 3.62
C PRO A 88 11.46 -19.77 4.97
N PRO A 89 10.47 -19.11 5.64
CA PRO A 89 9.02 -19.10 5.36
C PRO A 89 8.56 -17.98 4.40
N TYR A 90 9.45 -17.05 4.03
CA TYR A 90 9.10 -16.00 3.08
C TYR A 90 9.06 -16.55 1.65
N VAL A 91 8.29 -15.87 0.80
CA VAL A 91 8.12 -16.23 -0.62
C VAL A 91 8.68 -15.09 -1.46
N ASN A 92 9.64 -15.42 -2.33
CA ASN A 92 10.26 -14.44 -3.21
C ASN A 92 9.22 -13.76 -4.12
N ASN A 93 9.41 -12.47 -4.41
CA ASN A 93 8.55 -11.67 -5.28
C ASN A 93 7.07 -11.62 -4.84
N ARG A 94 6.79 -11.86 -3.56
CA ARG A 94 5.44 -11.72 -3.00
C ARG A 94 5.20 -10.28 -2.57
N ALA A 95 4.09 -9.69 -3.01
CA ALA A 95 3.65 -8.37 -2.57
C ALA A 95 3.42 -8.35 -1.05
N ILE A 96 3.89 -7.29 -0.40
CA ILE A 96 3.75 -7.10 1.04
C ILE A 96 2.33 -6.60 1.32
N THR A 97 1.62 -7.31 2.20
CA THR A 97 0.28 -6.88 2.66
C THR A 97 0.38 -5.86 3.79
N CYS A 98 -0.70 -5.16 4.05
CA CYS A 98 -0.82 -4.22 5.17
C CYS A 98 -2.26 -4.15 5.68
N VAL A 99 -2.39 -3.67 6.92
CA VAL A 99 -3.64 -3.32 7.63
C VAL A 99 -3.45 -2.02 8.39
#